data_AF-A0A538TGJ3-F1
#
_entry.id   AF-A0A538TGJ3-F1
#
_cell.length_a   1.000
_cell.length_b   1.000
_cell.length_c   1.000
_cell.angle_alpha   90.00
_cell.angle_beta   90.00
_cell.angle_gamma   90.00
#
_symmetry.space_group_name_H-M   'P 1'
#
loop_
_entity.id
_entity.type
_entity.pdbx_description
1 polymer ?
#
loop_
_entity_poly.entity_id
_entity_poly.type
_entity_poly.pdbx_seq_one_letter_code
_entity_poly.pdbx_strand_id
1 'polypeptide(L)'
;MTPKRSGETLFLPGGRGDRPSKLSPDRTLPPHLQEQLPRRLRNIALLYSLAFFLSEFAPSIVAGKLSQEYQALFDWLPGVASILIGIVVAALASSPRVPWQVKMNVGLVFEVLGSYGIALSMYLGAERFASTPIVFFALSPSWVAIWMILYSIVVPAQPVRALFALLASASAPAVVMAYSLHHAGLFHIFTPETFFLTHILPYLTCVLLAYASARIMVTLGAEVSRARELGSYKLIERLGQGGMGEVWRASHQLLAREAA
;
A
#
# COMPACT_ATOMS: atom_id res chain seq x y z
N MET A 1 -5.52 -48.51 63.88
CA MET A 1 -5.68 -47.07 64.20
C MET A 1 -4.28 -46.52 64.37
N THR A 2 -3.68 -45.62 63.59
CA THR A 2 -3.93 -44.78 62.38
C THR A 2 -3.02 -45.25 61.21
N PRO A 3 -2.73 -44.52 60.10
CA PRO A 3 -3.52 -43.67 59.17
C PRO A 3 -3.30 -44.06 57.66
N LYS A 4 -4.06 -43.45 56.73
CA LYS A 4 -3.79 -43.16 55.27
C LYS A 4 -5.15 -42.79 54.63
N ARG A 5 -5.33 -41.84 53.70
CA ARG A 5 -4.45 -41.08 52.80
C ARG A 5 -5.18 -39.79 52.38
N SER A 6 -4.39 -38.75 52.19
CA SER A 6 -4.66 -37.50 51.49
C SER A 6 -5.33 -37.72 50.13
N GLY A 7 -6.43 -37.00 49.87
CA GLY A 7 -7.05 -36.90 48.56
C GLY A 7 -6.29 -35.89 47.69
N GLU A 8 -5.46 -36.40 46.78
CA GLU A 8 -4.92 -35.63 45.66
C GLU A 8 -6.04 -35.40 44.64
N THR A 9 -6.69 -34.23 44.67
CA THR A 9 -7.43 -33.74 43.48
C THR A 9 -6.43 -33.12 42.52
N LEU A 10 -5.73 -33.97 41.78
CA LEU A 10 -4.95 -33.61 40.62
C LEU A 10 -5.92 -33.18 39.51
N PHE A 11 -6.09 -31.87 39.30
CA PHE A 11 -6.81 -31.33 38.14
C PHE A 11 -6.01 -31.66 36.88
N LEU A 12 -6.34 -32.78 36.22
CA LEU A 12 -5.91 -33.04 34.86
C LEU A 12 -6.88 -32.31 33.91
N PRO A 13 -6.41 -31.36 33.07
CA PRO A 13 -7.23 -30.84 31.99
C PRO A 13 -7.37 -31.93 30.91
N GLY A 14 -8.37 -32.78 31.07
CA GLY A 14 -8.92 -33.63 30.02
C GLY A 14 -9.67 -32.77 29.02
N GLY A 15 -8.94 -32.08 28.16
CA GLY A 15 -9.49 -31.24 27.10
C GLY A 15 -8.63 -31.39 25.87
N ARG A 16 -9.07 -32.29 24.97
CA ARG A 16 -8.68 -32.39 23.56
C ARG A 16 -8.09 -31.05 23.10
N GLY A 17 -6.77 -30.99 22.95
CA GLY A 17 -6.12 -29.82 22.39
C GLY A 17 -6.75 -29.57 21.04
N ASP A 18 -7.50 -28.46 20.95
CA ASP A 18 -7.85 -27.87 19.67
C ASP A 18 -6.52 -27.70 18.96
N ARG A 19 -6.28 -28.57 17.97
CA ARG A 19 -5.24 -28.32 16.98
C ARG A 19 -5.50 -26.89 16.51
N PRO A 20 -4.49 -26.00 16.50
CA PRO A 20 -4.70 -24.68 15.92
C PRO A 20 -5.33 -24.92 14.56
N SER A 21 -6.59 -24.49 14.42
CA SER A 21 -7.27 -24.55 13.15
C SER A 21 -6.28 -23.93 12.18
N LYS A 22 -5.85 -24.70 11.19
CA LYS A 22 -5.09 -24.17 10.08
C LYS A 22 -5.91 -22.98 9.64
N LEU A 23 -5.45 -21.76 9.95
CA LEU A 23 -6.07 -20.54 9.51
C LEU A 23 -6.14 -20.70 8.00
N SER A 24 -7.33 -21.06 7.51
CA SER A 24 -7.69 -20.83 6.13
C SER A 24 -7.21 -19.41 5.88
N PRO A 25 -6.33 -19.17 4.90
CA PRO A 25 -5.91 -17.82 4.61
C PRO A 25 -7.18 -17.12 4.17
N ASP A 26 -7.85 -16.43 5.10
CA ASP A 26 -9.11 -15.78 4.83
C ASP A 26 -8.82 -14.84 3.68
N ARG A 27 -9.38 -15.18 2.52
CA ARG A 27 -9.21 -14.49 1.23
C ARG A 27 -9.87 -13.11 1.26
N THR A 28 -10.06 -12.52 2.44
CA THR A 28 -10.78 -11.29 2.68
C THR A 28 -9.98 -10.43 3.65
N LEU A 29 -9.89 -9.12 3.37
CA LEU A 29 -9.22 -8.19 4.26
C LEU A 29 -9.96 -8.16 5.60
N PRO A 30 -9.27 -8.01 6.75
CA PRO A 30 -9.92 -7.74 8.03
C PRO A 30 -10.92 -6.56 7.95
N PRO A 31 -12.09 -6.63 8.61
CA PRO A 31 -13.17 -5.65 8.44
C PRO A 31 -12.75 -4.21 8.78
N HIS A 32 -11.92 -4.01 9.79
CA HIS A 32 -11.38 -2.69 10.15
C HIS A 32 -10.52 -2.06 9.04
N LEU A 33 -9.80 -2.86 8.24
CA LEU A 33 -9.04 -2.35 7.09
C LEU A 33 -9.97 -2.01 5.92
N GLN A 34 -11.11 -2.71 5.79
CA GLN A 34 -12.13 -2.39 4.79
C GLN A 34 -12.75 -1.02 5.04
N GLU A 35 -13.00 -0.67 6.31
CA GLU A 35 -13.53 0.65 6.70
C GLU A 35 -12.55 1.80 6.44
N GLN A 36 -11.24 1.54 6.58
CA GLN A 36 -10.20 2.54 6.37
C GLN A 36 -9.79 2.70 4.90
N LEU A 37 -10.01 1.68 4.07
CA LEU A 37 -9.59 1.64 2.67
C LEU A 37 -10.05 2.87 1.86
N PRO A 38 -11.32 3.34 1.92
CA PRO A 38 -11.76 4.51 1.16
C PRO A 38 -10.98 5.78 1.52
N ARG A 39 -10.70 6.00 2.81
CA ARG A 39 -9.95 7.18 3.27
C ARG A 39 -8.49 7.12 2.85
N ARG A 40 -7.85 5.95 3.02
CA ARG A 40 -6.47 5.70 2.61
C ARG A 40 -6.29 5.88 1.09
N LEU A 41 -7.16 5.27 0.29
CA LEU A 41 -7.14 5.38 -1.17
C LEU A 41 -7.36 6.81 -1.65
N ARG A 42 -8.32 7.54 -1.05
CA ARG A 42 -8.55 8.95 -1.38
C ARG A 42 -7.32 9.80 -1.08
N ASN A 43 -6.74 9.64 0.12
CA ASN A 43 -5.62 10.47 0.55
C ASN A 43 -4.38 10.22 -0.31
N ILE A 44 -4.07 8.95 -0.66
CA ILE A 44 -2.92 8.66 -1.52
C ILE A 44 -3.15 9.14 -2.96
N ALA A 45 -4.37 9.07 -3.47
CA ALA A 45 -4.68 9.57 -4.81
C ALA A 45 -4.58 11.10 -4.90
N LEU A 46 -5.01 11.83 -3.86
CA LEU A 46 -4.80 13.28 -3.78
C LEU A 46 -3.31 13.64 -3.61
N LEU A 47 -2.58 12.89 -2.79
CA LEU A 47 -1.14 13.10 -2.61
C LEU A 47 -0.39 12.86 -3.93
N TYR A 48 -0.78 11.84 -4.69
CA TYR A 48 -0.23 11.57 -6.02
C TYR A 48 -0.47 12.75 -6.98
N SER A 49 -1.72 13.22 -7.11
CA SER A 49 -2.05 14.37 -7.97
C SER A 49 -1.31 15.65 -7.54
N LEU A 50 -1.18 15.88 -6.23
CA LEU A 50 -0.44 17.02 -5.70
C LEU A 50 1.05 16.91 -5.99
N ALA A 51 1.66 15.75 -5.76
CA ALA A 51 3.08 15.51 -6.03
C ALA A 51 3.38 15.72 -7.52
N PHE A 52 2.56 15.20 -8.42
CA PHE A 52 2.66 15.46 -9.86
C PHE A 52 2.63 16.94 -10.18
N PHE A 53 1.62 17.66 -9.68
CA PHE A 53 1.50 19.09 -9.92
C PHE A 53 2.73 19.87 -9.42
N LEU A 54 3.21 19.54 -8.22
CA LEU A 54 4.37 20.19 -7.61
C LEU A 54 5.70 19.85 -8.29
N SER A 55 5.84 18.64 -8.82
CA SER A 55 7.07 18.23 -9.50
C SER A 55 7.13 18.70 -10.95
N GLU A 56 6.01 18.70 -11.66
CA GLU A 56 5.98 18.96 -13.10
C GLU A 56 5.64 20.43 -13.39
N PHE A 57 4.50 20.93 -12.89
CA PHE A 57 3.98 22.25 -13.29
C PHE A 57 4.45 23.40 -12.40
N ALA A 58 4.57 23.18 -11.08
CA ALA A 58 4.91 24.27 -10.15
C ALA A 58 6.26 24.95 -10.44
N PRO A 59 7.36 24.23 -10.79
CA PRO A 59 8.63 24.87 -11.13
C PRO A 59 8.51 25.78 -12.36
N SER A 60 7.82 25.30 -13.40
CA SER A 60 7.62 26.04 -14.66
C SER A 60 6.72 27.27 -14.48
N ILE A 61 5.71 27.18 -13.60
CA ILE A 61 4.87 28.32 -13.21
C ILE A 61 5.70 29.37 -12.48
N VAL A 62 6.48 28.96 -11.47
CA VAL A 62 7.33 29.88 -10.68
C VAL A 62 8.41 30.52 -11.55
N ALA A 63 8.99 29.77 -12.48
CA ALA A 63 9.99 30.27 -13.41
C ALA A 63 9.42 31.10 -14.57
N GLY A 64 8.09 31.15 -14.74
CA GLY A 64 7.43 31.85 -15.84
C GLY A 64 7.68 31.22 -17.22
N LYS A 65 8.05 29.93 -17.28
CA LYS A 65 8.44 29.21 -18.50
C LYS A 65 7.38 28.23 -19.02
N LEU A 66 6.19 28.24 -18.43
CA LEU A 66 5.13 27.29 -18.76
C LEU A 66 4.85 27.20 -20.28
N SER A 67 4.74 28.34 -20.98
CA SER A 67 4.46 28.36 -22.43
C SER A 67 5.64 27.92 -23.30
N GLN A 68 6.85 27.86 -22.74
CA GLN A 68 8.06 27.43 -23.46
C GLN A 68 8.28 25.92 -23.30
N GLU A 69 7.97 25.38 -22.11
CA GLU A 69 8.21 23.97 -21.77
C GLU A 69 7.07 23.04 -22.20
N TYR A 70 5.84 23.56 -22.35
CA TYR A 70 4.64 22.77 -22.69
C TYR A 70 4.03 23.16 -24.03
N GLN A 71 4.77 22.99 -25.13
CA GLN A 71 4.29 23.37 -26.46
C GLN A 71 3.60 22.21 -27.17
N ALA A 72 4.15 21.01 -27.07
CA ALA A 72 3.62 19.82 -27.71
C ALA A 72 2.65 19.09 -26.79
N LEU A 73 1.73 18.35 -27.40
CA LEU A 73 0.75 17.54 -26.68
C LEU A 73 1.42 16.51 -25.76
N PHE A 74 2.55 15.94 -26.17
CA PHE A 74 3.30 14.97 -25.37
C PHE A 74 4.01 15.58 -24.15
N ASP A 75 4.17 16.91 -24.09
CA ASP A 75 4.86 17.59 -22.98
C ASP A 75 4.00 17.68 -21.74
N TRP A 76 2.69 17.91 -21.90
CA TRP A 76 1.77 18.13 -20.79
C TRP A 76 0.75 17.00 -20.62
N LEU A 77 0.47 16.20 -21.66
CA LEU A 77 -0.58 15.17 -21.60
C LEU A 77 -0.31 14.12 -20.51
N PRO A 78 0.90 13.51 -20.40
CA PRO A 78 1.14 12.49 -19.37
C PRO A 78 0.93 13.04 -17.95
N GLY A 79 1.42 14.26 -17.68
CA GLY A 79 1.25 14.94 -16.40
C GLY A 79 -0.20 15.23 -16.07
N VAL A 80 -0.92 15.90 -16.97
CA VAL A 80 -2.33 16.24 -16.78
C VAL A 80 -3.20 14.99 -16.66
N ALA A 81 -2.97 13.98 -17.51
CA ALA A 81 -3.70 12.71 -17.44
C ALA A 81 -3.48 12.01 -16.10
N SER A 82 -2.24 11.99 -15.59
CA SER A 82 -1.90 11.42 -14.28
C SER A 82 -2.61 12.14 -13.15
N ILE A 83 -2.58 13.48 -13.15
CA ILE A 83 -3.29 14.31 -12.16
C ILE A 83 -4.80 14.00 -12.18
N LEU A 84 -5.41 13.96 -13.37
CA LEU A 84 -6.84 13.70 -13.55
C LEU A 84 -7.22 12.28 -13.09
N ILE A 85 -6.42 11.26 -13.41
CA ILE A 85 -6.65 9.89 -12.93
C ILE A 85 -6.64 9.86 -11.40
N GLY A 86 -5.68 10.53 -10.74
CA GLY A 86 -5.65 10.62 -9.28
C GLY A 86 -6.89 11.31 -8.70
N ILE A 87 -7.35 12.41 -9.30
CA ILE A 87 -8.57 13.12 -8.87
C ILE A 87 -9.82 12.23 -9.04
N VAL A 88 -9.94 11.52 -10.17
CA VAL A 88 -11.04 10.60 -10.45
C VAL A 88 -11.05 9.46 -9.42
N VAL A 89 -9.89 8.86 -9.13
CA VAL A 89 -9.78 7.80 -8.11
C VAL A 89 -10.13 8.33 -6.72
N ALA A 90 -9.72 9.55 -6.36
CA ALA A 90 -10.10 10.18 -5.11
C ALA A 90 -11.62 10.41 -4.99
N ALA A 91 -12.28 10.83 -6.08
CA ALA A 91 -13.72 10.99 -6.15
C ALA A 91 -14.45 9.64 -6.01
N LEU A 92 -13.99 8.61 -6.72
CA LEU A 92 -14.53 7.25 -6.64
C LEU A 92 -14.36 6.65 -5.24
N ALA A 93 -13.20 6.86 -4.60
CA ALA A 93 -12.94 6.42 -3.24
C ALA A 93 -13.89 7.11 -2.23
N SER A 94 -14.24 8.37 -2.46
CA SER A 94 -15.15 9.15 -1.61
C SER A 94 -16.62 8.79 -1.79
N SER A 95 -17.00 8.16 -2.90
CA SER A 95 -18.40 7.83 -3.18
C SER A 95 -18.94 6.77 -2.23
N PRO A 96 -20.07 7.01 -1.53
CA PRO A 96 -20.70 6.01 -0.66
C PRO A 96 -21.40 4.89 -1.46
N ARG A 97 -21.66 5.11 -2.76
CA ARG A 97 -22.38 4.16 -3.63
C ARG A 97 -21.53 2.98 -4.08
N VAL A 98 -20.21 3.08 -3.95
CA VAL A 98 -19.27 2.08 -4.48
C VAL A 98 -18.88 1.09 -3.35
N PRO A 99 -19.04 -0.23 -3.56
CA PRO A 99 -18.65 -1.23 -2.56
C PRO A 99 -17.13 -1.29 -2.39
N TRP A 100 -16.68 -1.72 -1.21
CA TRP A 100 -15.25 -1.76 -0.86
C TRP A 100 -14.42 -2.63 -1.81
N GLN A 101 -14.99 -3.71 -2.36
CA GLN A 101 -14.31 -4.62 -3.30
C GLN A 101 -13.92 -3.91 -4.60
N VAL A 102 -14.82 -3.05 -5.11
CA VAL A 102 -14.55 -2.24 -6.30
C VAL A 102 -13.51 -1.18 -5.97
N LYS A 103 -13.58 -0.53 -4.81
CA LYS A 103 -12.55 0.43 -4.36
C LYS A 103 -11.18 -0.22 -4.26
N MET A 104 -11.10 -1.46 -3.77
CA MET A 104 -9.85 -2.23 -3.72
C MET A 104 -9.29 -2.48 -5.12
N ASN A 105 -10.11 -2.98 -6.05
CA ASN A 105 -9.66 -3.25 -7.41
C ASN A 105 -9.24 -1.96 -8.13
N VAL A 106 -10.00 -0.88 -7.97
CA VAL A 106 -9.65 0.45 -8.49
C VAL A 106 -8.33 0.92 -7.89
N GLY A 107 -8.09 0.70 -6.60
CA GLY A 107 -6.82 0.99 -5.96
C GLY A 107 -5.65 0.23 -6.59
N LEU A 108 -5.77 -1.07 -6.81
CA LEU A 108 -4.69 -1.85 -7.44
C LEU A 108 -4.44 -1.42 -8.88
N VAL A 109 -5.49 -1.12 -9.64
CA VAL A 109 -5.37 -0.57 -11.00
C VAL A 109 -4.71 0.80 -10.97
N PHE A 110 -5.06 1.64 -9.99
CA PHE A 110 -4.47 2.96 -9.83
C PHE A 110 -2.99 2.91 -9.45
N GLU A 111 -2.54 1.92 -8.68
CA GLU A 111 -1.12 1.70 -8.39
C GLU A 111 -0.31 1.53 -9.69
N VAL A 112 -0.82 0.67 -10.59
CA VAL A 112 -0.19 0.37 -11.88
C VAL A 112 -0.27 1.56 -12.82
N LEU A 113 -1.46 2.14 -13.00
CA LEU A 113 -1.64 3.33 -13.84
C LEU A 113 -0.82 4.50 -13.34
N GLY A 114 -0.73 4.68 -12.02
CA GLY A 114 0.08 5.71 -11.40
C GLY A 114 1.56 5.54 -11.72
N SER A 115 2.05 4.30 -11.69
CA SER A 115 3.43 3.95 -12.06
C SER A 115 3.72 4.22 -13.54
N TYR A 116 2.79 3.88 -14.44
CA TYR A 116 2.89 4.21 -15.86
C TYR A 116 2.82 5.72 -16.12
N GLY A 117 1.98 6.46 -15.38
CA GLY A 117 1.94 7.92 -15.45
C GLY A 117 3.28 8.56 -15.09
N ILE A 118 3.91 8.10 -14.00
CA ILE A 118 5.24 8.56 -13.58
C ILE A 118 6.28 8.18 -14.64
N ALA A 119 6.29 6.93 -15.10
CA ALA A 119 7.25 6.47 -16.10
C ALA A 119 7.12 7.24 -17.42
N LEU A 120 5.89 7.52 -17.88
CA LEU A 120 5.64 8.33 -19.08
C LEU A 120 6.14 9.77 -18.91
N SER A 121 5.83 10.43 -17.79
CA SER A 121 6.33 11.79 -17.54
C SER A 121 7.85 11.86 -17.43
N MET A 122 8.50 10.83 -16.86
CA MET A 122 9.95 10.83 -16.65
C MET A 122 10.77 10.41 -17.87
N TYR A 123 10.28 9.47 -18.67
CA TYR A 123 11.10 8.80 -19.70
C TYR A 123 10.65 9.06 -21.13
N LEU A 124 9.43 9.56 -21.35
CA LEU A 124 8.99 9.90 -22.68
C LEU A 124 9.79 11.12 -23.19
N GLY A 125 10.20 11.07 -24.45
CA GLY A 125 11.02 12.14 -25.05
C GLY A 125 12.52 11.95 -24.86
N ALA A 126 12.99 10.69 -24.84
CA ALA A 126 14.40 10.32 -24.69
C ALA A 126 15.36 11.06 -25.65
N GLU A 127 14.88 11.50 -26.82
CA GLU A 127 15.65 12.30 -27.78
C GLU A 127 16.19 13.61 -27.20
N ARG A 128 15.53 14.18 -26.18
CA ARG A 128 15.99 15.39 -25.46
C ARG A 128 17.32 15.16 -24.74
N PHE A 129 17.57 13.92 -24.37
CA PHE A 129 18.75 13.51 -23.62
C PHE A 129 19.80 12.81 -24.50
N ALA A 130 19.64 12.84 -25.83
CA ALA A 130 20.57 12.23 -26.77
C ALA A 130 22.01 12.76 -26.61
N SER A 131 22.18 14.04 -26.27
CA SER A 131 23.48 14.66 -26.01
C SER A 131 24.04 14.39 -24.61
N THR A 132 23.21 13.92 -23.67
CA THR A 132 23.58 13.63 -22.27
C THR A 132 23.00 12.30 -21.79
N PRO A 133 23.43 11.16 -22.35
CA PRO A 133 22.83 9.85 -22.06
C PRO A 133 23.08 9.35 -20.63
N ILE A 134 24.03 9.96 -19.91
CA ILE A 134 24.29 9.68 -18.48
C ILE A 134 23.04 9.86 -17.60
N VAL A 135 22.10 10.71 -18.02
CA VAL A 135 20.87 11.01 -17.27
C VAL A 135 20.04 9.75 -17.04
N PHE A 136 20.00 8.81 -17.99
CA PHE A 136 19.23 7.58 -17.85
C PHE A 136 19.73 6.68 -16.70
N PHE A 137 21.03 6.70 -16.42
CA PHE A 137 21.61 6.00 -15.28
C PHE A 137 21.28 6.71 -13.95
N ALA A 138 21.28 8.04 -13.93
CA ALA A 138 20.96 8.83 -12.74
C ALA A 138 19.48 8.77 -12.35
N LEU A 139 18.58 8.50 -13.31
CA LEU A 139 17.14 8.39 -13.08
C LEU A 139 16.70 7.03 -12.47
N SER A 140 17.64 6.16 -12.08
CA SER A 140 17.35 4.84 -11.51
C SER A 140 17.93 4.67 -10.09
N PRO A 141 17.12 4.29 -9.08
CA PRO A 141 15.68 4.07 -9.13
C PRO A 141 14.89 5.39 -9.25
N SER A 142 13.75 5.37 -9.95
CA SER A 142 12.94 6.56 -10.19
C SER A 142 11.87 6.80 -9.12
N TRP A 143 11.08 7.86 -9.31
CA TRP A 143 9.86 8.11 -8.53
C TRP A 143 8.89 6.92 -8.49
N VAL A 144 8.92 6.02 -9.48
CA VAL A 144 8.09 4.80 -9.48
C VAL A 144 8.44 3.90 -8.30
N ALA A 145 9.73 3.77 -7.94
CA ALA A 145 10.16 2.93 -6.82
C ALA A 145 9.62 3.46 -5.49
N ILE A 146 9.69 4.79 -5.29
CA ILE A 146 9.15 5.46 -4.10
C ILE A 146 7.62 5.28 -4.06
N TRP A 147 6.95 5.47 -5.20
CA TRP A 147 5.51 5.28 -5.34
C TRP A 147 5.07 3.87 -4.93
N MET A 148 5.72 2.82 -5.46
CA MET A 148 5.39 1.42 -5.14
C MET A 148 5.48 1.13 -3.64
N ILE A 149 6.56 1.56 -2.99
CA ILE A 149 6.78 1.33 -1.55
C ILE A 149 5.78 2.14 -0.71
N LEU A 150 5.57 3.41 -1.04
CA LEU A 150 4.59 4.25 -0.35
C LEU A 150 3.18 3.68 -0.48
N TYR A 151 2.82 3.22 -1.68
CA TYR A 151 1.51 2.67 -1.96
C TYR A 151 1.24 1.40 -1.16
N SER A 152 2.22 0.49 -1.09
CA SER A 152 2.08 -0.78 -0.38
C SER A 152 1.91 -0.61 1.14
N ILE A 153 2.42 0.49 1.70
CA ILE A 153 2.25 0.86 3.11
C ILE A 153 0.86 1.46 3.35
N VAL A 154 0.41 2.35 2.47
CA VAL A 154 -0.83 3.12 2.69
C VAL A 154 -2.07 2.31 2.37
N VAL A 155 -2.08 1.57 1.26
CA VAL A 155 -3.24 0.83 0.77
C VAL A 155 -3.06 -0.65 1.10
N PRO A 156 -3.73 -1.17 2.15
CA PRO A 156 -3.60 -2.56 2.52
C PRO A 156 -4.24 -3.44 1.44
N ALA A 157 -3.46 -4.28 0.79
CA ALA A 157 -3.93 -5.20 -0.24
C ALA A 157 -3.66 -6.66 0.15
N GLN A 158 -4.40 -7.57 -0.47
CA GLN A 158 -4.13 -9.00 -0.32
C GLN A 158 -2.77 -9.33 -0.92
N PRO A 159 -1.91 -10.12 -0.25
CA PRO A 159 -0.54 -10.34 -0.69
C PRO A 159 -0.40 -10.76 -2.14
N VAL A 160 -1.22 -11.72 -2.60
CA VAL A 160 -1.16 -12.21 -3.99
C VAL A 160 -1.53 -11.11 -4.98
N ARG A 161 -2.59 -10.33 -4.69
CA ARG A 161 -3.01 -9.23 -5.57
C ARG A 161 -2.01 -8.08 -5.56
N ALA A 162 -1.45 -7.76 -4.39
CA ALA A 162 -0.39 -6.77 -4.22
C ALA A 162 0.85 -7.16 -5.02
N LEU A 163 1.26 -8.44 -4.98
CA LEU A 163 2.41 -8.91 -5.75
C LEU A 163 2.21 -8.70 -7.27
N PHE A 164 1.04 -9.06 -7.80
CA PHE A 164 0.75 -8.81 -9.22
C PHE A 164 0.73 -7.32 -9.57
N ALA A 165 0.13 -6.47 -8.72
CA ALA A 165 0.13 -5.03 -8.93
C ALA A 165 1.56 -4.44 -8.86
N LEU A 166 2.40 -4.90 -7.94
CA LEU A 166 3.78 -4.48 -7.81
C LEU A 166 4.63 -4.91 -9.01
N LEU A 167 4.47 -6.15 -9.49
CA LEU A 167 5.17 -6.62 -10.70
C LEU A 167 4.74 -5.85 -11.95
N ALA A 168 3.44 -5.59 -12.09
CA ALA A 168 2.92 -4.77 -13.17
C ALA A 168 3.44 -3.32 -13.08
N SER A 169 3.52 -2.75 -11.88
CA SER A 169 4.07 -1.41 -11.63
C SER A 169 5.58 -1.34 -11.92
N ALA A 170 6.33 -2.36 -11.51
CA ALA A 170 7.77 -2.49 -11.75
C ALA A 170 8.11 -2.60 -13.25
N SER A 171 7.17 -3.07 -14.08
CA SER A 171 7.36 -3.11 -15.52
C SER A 171 7.33 -1.71 -16.17
N ALA A 172 6.68 -0.73 -15.53
CA ALA A 172 6.43 0.58 -16.14
C ALA A 172 7.71 1.33 -16.55
N PRO A 173 8.74 1.47 -15.68
CA PRO A 173 9.99 2.12 -16.05
C PRO A 173 10.69 1.42 -17.22
N ALA A 174 10.81 0.08 -17.17
CA ALA A 174 11.50 -0.68 -18.19
C ALA A 174 10.80 -0.60 -19.55
N VAL A 175 9.48 -0.75 -19.59
CA VAL A 175 8.68 -0.70 -20.82
C VAL A 175 8.72 0.69 -21.44
N VAL A 176 8.45 1.74 -20.66
CA VAL A 176 8.39 3.10 -21.18
C VAL A 176 9.78 3.59 -21.61
N MET A 177 10.82 3.29 -20.83
CA MET A 177 12.20 3.61 -21.20
C MET A 177 12.61 2.90 -22.48
N ALA A 178 12.39 1.58 -22.58
CA ALA A 178 12.74 0.81 -23.77
C ALA A 178 12.00 1.33 -25.01
N TYR A 179 10.70 1.64 -24.87
CA TYR A 179 9.89 2.27 -25.91
C TYR A 179 10.49 3.60 -26.35
N SER A 180 10.77 4.52 -25.42
CA SER A 180 11.28 5.85 -25.76
C SER A 180 12.68 5.79 -26.37
N LEU A 181 13.57 4.92 -25.86
CA LEU A 181 14.91 4.73 -26.42
C LEU A 181 14.87 4.13 -27.82
N HIS A 182 13.98 3.15 -28.06
CA HIS A 182 13.79 2.56 -29.38
C HIS A 182 13.29 3.62 -30.37
N HIS A 183 12.27 4.41 -29.99
CA HIS A 183 11.75 5.49 -30.84
C HIS A 183 12.80 6.57 -31.13
N ALA A 184 13.69 6.86 -30.18
CA ALA A 184 14.78 7.82 -30.37
C ALA A 184 16.01 7.23 -31.11
N GLY A 185 16.03 5.93 -31.43
CA GLY A 185 17.21 5.27 -32.01
C GLY A 185 18.39 5.10 -31.04
N LEU A 186 18.15 5.31 -29.75
CA LEU A 186 19.16 5.34 -28.67
C LEU A 186 19.28 4.02 -27.91
N PHE A 187 18.57 2.97 -28.34
CA PHE A 187 18.61 1.67 -27.65
C PHE A 187 20.00 1.03 -27.62
N HIS A 188 20.87 1.38 -28.57
CA HIS A 188 22.26 0.92 -28.66
C HIS A 188 23.16 1.37 -27.48
N ILE A 189 22.71 2.35 -26.68
CA ILE A 189 23.45 2.82 -25.48
C ILE A 189 23.52 1.71 -24.41
N PHE A 190 22.54 0.80 -24.40
CA PHE A 190 22.47 -0.28 -23.43
C PHE A 190 22.70 -1.64 -24.10
N THR A 191 23.48 -2.50 -23.44
CA THR A 191 23.44 -3.93 -23.72
C THR A 191 22.26 -4.54 -22.97
N PRO A 192 21.73 -5.70 -23.41
CA PRO A 192 20.64 -6.36 -22.68
C PRO A 192 20.97 -6.62 -21.20
N GLU A 193 22.25 -6.94 -20.92
CA GLU A 193 22.75 -7.18 -19.56
C GLU A 193 22.77 -5.92 -18.72
N THR A 194 23.31 -4.81 -19.26
CA THR A 194 23.35 -3.55 -18.50
C THR A 194 21.95 -3.02 -18.27
N PHE A 195 21.07 -3.06 -19.28
CA PHE A 195 19.67 -2.66 -19.13
C PHE A 195 18.96 -3.46 -18.04
N PHE A 196 19.17 -4.78 -18.00
CA PHE A 196 18.60 -5.62 -16.96
C PHE A 196 19.13 -5.23 -15.56
N LEU A 197 20.44 -5.11 -15.41
CA LEU A 197 21.07 -4.84 -14.12
C LEU A 197 20.77 -3.44 -13.58
N THR A 198 20.63 -2.43 -14.45
CA THR A 198 20.41 -1.03 -14.02
C THR A 198 18.93 -0.63 -13.96
N HIS A 199 18.07 -1.24 -14.78
CA HIS A 199 16.68 -0.78 -14.93
C HIS A 199 15.61 -1.83 -14.63
N ILE A 200 15.95 -3.12 -14.53
CA ILE A 200 14.97 -4.16 -14.18
C ILE A 200 15.24 -4.68 -12.77
N LEU A 201 16.47 -5.12 -12.49
CA LEU A 201 16.85 -5.71 -11.22
C LEU A 201 16.55 -4.80 -10.01
N PRO A 202 16.82 -3.48 -10.03
CA PRO A 202 16.51 -2.61 -8.90
C PRO A 202 15.00 -2.47 -8.63
N TYR A 203 14.15 -2.54 -9.66
CA TYR A 203 12.70 -2.53 -9.42
C TYR A 203 12.21 -3.87 -8.90
N LEU A 204 12.84 -4.99 -9.27
CA LEU A 204 12.54 -6.29 -8.65
C LEU A 204 12.91 -6.29 -7.16
N THR A 205 14.01 -5.65 -6.75
CA THR A 205 14.30 -5.47 -5.32
C THR A 205 13.27 -4.57 -4.65
N CYS A 206 12.80 -3.50 -5.31
CA CYS A 206 11.68 -2.70 -4.81
C CYS A 206 10.38 -3.50 -4.68
N VAL A 207 10.08 -4.44 -5.58
CA VAL A 207 8.93 -5.35 -5.44
C VAL A 207 9.06 -6.18 -4.16
N LEU A 208 10.24 -6.74 -3.88
CA LEU A 208 10.48 -7.52 -2.66
C LEU A 208 10.29 -6.66 -1.41
N LEU A 209 10.85 -5.46 -1.38
CA LEU A 209 10.71 -4.52 -0.26
C LEU A 209 9.26 -4.10 -0.06
N ALA A 210 8.59 -3.64 -1.12
CA ALA A 210 7.20 -3.21 -1.07
C ALA A 210 6.25 -4.35 -0.67
N TYR A 211 6.51 -5.57 -1.14
CA TYR A 211 5.76 -6.77 -0.75
C TYR A 211 5.97 -7.10 0.74
N ALA A 212 7.20 -7.02 1.23
CA ALA A 212 7.49 -7.20 2.66
C ALA A 212 6.77 -6.14 3.51
N SER A 213 6.79 -4.87 3.09
CA SER A 213 6.04 -3.78 3.75
C SER A 213 4.54 -4.04 3.79
N ALA A 214 3.94 -4.50 2.68
CA ALA A 214 2.52 -4.86 2.64
C ALA A 214 2.19 -6.01 3.60
N ARG A 215 3.05 -7.03 3.67
CA ARG A 215 2.88 -8.17 4.59
C ARG A 215 2.92 -7.72 6.04
N ILE A 216 3.91 -6.91 6.40
CA ILE A 216 4.07 -6.35 7.76
C ILE A 216 2.86 -5.50 8.13
N MET A 217 2.36 -4.66 7.22
CA MET A 217 1.18 -3.83 7.48
C MET A 217 -0.08 -4.68 7.75
N VAL A 218 -0.28 -5.75 6.97
CA VAL A 218 -1.42 -6.66 7.16
C VAL A 218 -1.30 -7.43 8.48
N THR A 219 -0.11 -7.91 8.85
CA THR A 219 0.10 -8.63 10.12
C THR A 219 -0.09 -7.71 11.32
N LEU A 220 0.48 -6.50 11.28
CA LEU A 220 0.30 -5.49 12.34
C LEU A 220 -1.17 -5.12 12.52
N GLY A 221 -1.92 -4.94 11.43
CA GLY A 221 -3.37 -4.68 11.50
C GLY A 221 -4.14 -5.83 12.15
N ALA A 222 -3.77 -7.08 11.85
CA ALA A 222 -4.36 -8.27 12.46
C ALA A 222 -4.04 -8.38 13.96
N GLU A 223 -2.79 -8.11 14.36
CA GLU A 223 -2.36 -8.11 15.76
C GLU A 223 -3.04 -7.02 16.59
N VAL A 224 -3.11 -5.79 16.07
CA VAL A 224 -3.82 -4.68 16.71
C VAL A 224 -5.30 -4.99 16.88
N SER A 225 -5.92 -5.64 15.90
CA SER A 225 -7.33 -6.04 16.00
C SER A 225 -7.54 -7.11 17.06
N ARG A 226 -6.68 -8.13 17.07
CA ARG A 226 -6.72 -9.17 18.10
C ARG A 226 -6.48 -8.60 19.49
N ALA A 227 -5.55 -7.65 19.66
CA ALA A 227 -5.33 -6.98 20.93
C ALA A 227 -6.54 -6.15 21.38
N ARG A 228 -7.22 -5.48 20.44
CA ARG A 228 -8.46 -4.73 20.70
C ARG A 228 -9.62 -5.66 21.09
N GLU A 229 -9.69 -6.84 20.48
CA GLU A 229 -10.63 -7.90 20.85
C GLU A 229 -10.27 -8.57 22.19
N LEU A 230 -8.99 -8.64 22.57
CA LEU A 230 -8.56 -9.16 23.88
C LEU A 230 -8.74 -8.13 25.02
N GLY A 231 -8.78 -6.83 24.70
CA GLY A 231 -9.22 -5.76 25.61
C GLY A 231 -10.73 -5.74 25.89
N SER A 232 -11.39 -6.91 25.84
CA SER A 232 -12.83 -7.16 25.81
C SER A 232 -13.60 -6.79 27.08
N TYR A 233 -13.20 -5.77 27.82
CA TYR A 233 -14.04 -5.19 28.87
C TYR A 233 -14.35 -3.75 28.49
N LYS A 234 -15.54 -3.54 27.92
CA LYS A 234 -16.11 -2.19 27.80
C LYS A 234 -16.68 -1.81 29.15
N LEU A 235 -16.01 -0.90 29.87
CA LEU A 235 -16.51 -0.31 31.12
C LEU A 235 -17.84 0.40 30.84
N ILE A 236 -18.92 -0.03 31.51
CA ILE A 236 -20.29 0.48 31.37
C ILE A 236 -20.57 1.50 32.48
N GLU A 237 -20.41 1.05 33.73
CA GLU A 237 -20.84 1.80 34.91
C GLU A 237 -19.87 1.56 36.06
N ARG A 238 -19.53 2.61 36.81
CA ARG A 238 -18.64 2.49 37.97
C ARG A 238 -19.42 1.94 39.16
N LEU A 239 -19.04 0.77 39.65
CA LEU A 239 -19.72 0.07 40.76
C LEU A 239 -19.21 0.53 42.14
N GLY A 240 -17.96 0.96 42.23
CA GLY A 240 -17.39 1.43 43.49
C GLY A 240 -15.98 1.98 43.34
N GLN A 241 -15.58 2.81 44.31
CA GLN A 241 -14.24 3.39 44.40
C GLN A 241 -13.75 3.25 45.84
N GLY A 242 -12.57 2.65 46.02
CA GLY A 242 -11.92 2.48 47.31
C GLY A 242 -10.45 2.89 47.27
N GLY A 243 -9.76 2.78 48.41
CA GLY A 243 -8.35 3.18 48.53
C GLY A 243 -7.36 2.38 47.67
N MET A 244 -7.77 1.22 47.14
CA MET A 244 -6.97 0.37 46.24
C MET A 244 -7.39 0.44 44.76
N GLY A 245 -8.38 1.26 44.40
CA GLY A 245 -8.79 1.44 43.00
C GLY A 245 -10.30 1.53 42.78
N GLU A 246 -10.70 1.51 41.51
CA GLU A 246 -12.09 1.58 41.06
C GLU A 246 -12.55 0.23 40.49
N VAL A 247 -13.79 -0.15 40.79
CA VAL A 247 -14.45 -1.33 40.23
C VAL A 247 -15.52 -0.86 39.26
N TRP A 248 -15.54 -1.46 38.08
CA TRP A 248 -16.41 -1.08 36.98
C TRP A 248 -17.12 -2.30 36.44
N ARG A 249 -18.43 -2.17 36.22
CA ARG A 249 -19.19 -3.14 35.42
C ARG A 249 -18.70 -3.05 33.99
N ALA A 250 -18.40 -4.19 33.37
CA ALA A 250 -17.98 -4.19 31.99
C ALA A 250 -18.68 -5.27 31.14
N SER A 251 -18.96 -4.91 29.89
CA SER A 251 -19.51 -5.82 28.89
C SER A 251 -18.36 -6.51 28.15
N HIS A 252 -18.44 -7.83 28.07
CA HIS A 252 -17.50 -8.67 27.36
C HIS A 252 -18.18 -9.29 26.14
N GLN A 253 -17.61 -9.10 24.94
CA GLN A 253 -18.27 -9.51 23.69
C GLN A 253 -18.48 -11.02 23.56
N LEU A 254 -17.68 -11.83 24.25
CA LEU A 254 -17.79 -13.31 24.22
C LEU A 254 -18.64 -13.90 25.35
N LEU A 255 -19.08 -13.10 26.33
CA LEU A 255 -19.91 -13.59 27.44
C LEU A 255 -21.35 -13.07 27.25
N ALA A 256 -22.31 -13.99 27.23
CA ALA A 256 -23.73 -13.64 27.16
C ALA A 256 -24.24 -12.92 28.43
N ARG A 257 -23.42 -12.83 29.49
CA ARG A 257 -23.70 -12.09 30.73
C ARG A 257 -22.63 -11.03 30.96
N GLU A 258 -23.07 -9.90 31.52
CA GLU A 258 -22.18 -8.85 32.00
C GLU A 258 -21.31 -9.38 33.15
N ALA A 259 -20.05 -8.91 33.22
CA ALA A 259 -19.09 -9.30 34.25
C ALA A 259 -18.64 -8.04 35.02
N ALA A 260 -18.47 -8.22 36.32
CA ALA A 260 -18.09 -7.18 37.28
C ALA A 260 -16.62 -7.28 37.66
#